data_AF-A0A0Q7X592-F1
#
_entry.id   AF-A0A0Q7X592-F1
#
_cell.length_a   1.000
_cell.length_b   1.000
_cell.length_c   1.000
_cell.angle_alpha   90.00
_cell.angle_beta   90.00
_cell.angle_gamma   90.00
#
_symmetry.space_group_name_H-M   'P 1'
#
loop_
_entity.id
_entity.type
_entity.pdbx_description
1 polymer ?
#
loop_
_entity_poly.entity_id
_entity_poly.type
_entity_poly.pdbx_seq_one_letter_code
_entity_poly.pdbx_strand_id
1 'polypeptide(L)'
;MLLAAVHQGDVAAAEWMADVLNKWWDTFDFEHEPHQLYNKTAFITLDHLELDWATFTRTFGIEQDQIYGTEQLTQTLQKGAYLAALRNYWYDIRLLVLELLINWIQHHPGAQAESSLAAEVLVGFLTGRQWRGGGRLSGTLSSFSAIAYLTAKARQYAATGEWSAGYVARLNSFVEHVKDMRRPNMVSSRVYSFSGADDVESLQDAQLAFFAMLTSGAWRIPEPFYRQIDLWLIDQYRSVEILRERFRAWIERLDTEPSVSTDTVSDLKGRVRPDMNIVDAWDAVRAGLRAVLDAVEVRREEVLAAQPISMERLLEIASFASSTGFTGEDGGFPLQLLTIRTTEEELQPFTLTMREVRRGELTELEMEPRAINESDSYAESVARQVRLVVLADILHLCTIREVLATTAEAYWQALKAEAARMVSRGARPILLLDNATRPDWVWDWQHPDYGADYSRPDDLQLQRLEGNGDDYVCHFNEIAVFVAPLTSGQSILMARETFEDVTFTEYRPGQCVQAQVEELAERRNLVDLRLTFSRRVTVGDVDAVRLRYLE
;
A
#
# COMPACT_ATOMS: atom_id res chain seq x y z
N MET A 1 -26.93 24.89 -12.63
CA MET A 1 -28.24 25.45 -13.04
C MET A 1 -29.35 24.40 -13.05
N LEU A 2 -29.27 23.34 -13.87
CA LEU A 2 -30.29 22.27 -13.88
C LEU A 2 -30.62 21.74 -12.47
N LEU A 3 -29.59 21.32 -11.73
CA LEU A 3 -29.75 20.79 -10.37
C LEU A 3 -30.39 21.82 -9.42
N ALA A 4 -30.04 23.10 -9.53
CA ALA A 4 -30.66 24.16 -8.73
C ALA A 4 -32.15 24.33 -9.06
N ALA A 5 -32.54 24.31 -10.34
CA ALA A 5 -33.93 24.37 -10.77
C ALA A 5 -34.74 23.17 -10.26
N VAL A 6 -34.18 21.97 -10.34
CA VAL A 6 -34.79 20.75 -9.78
C VAL A 6 -34.94 20.87 -8.26
N HIS A 7 -33.92 21.37 -7.55
CA HIS A 7 -33.97 21.55 -6.11
C HIS A 7 -35.04 22.56 -5.68
N GLN A 8 -35.26 23.62 -6.46
CA GLN A 8 -36.28 24.64 -6.23
C GLN A 8 -37.68 24.22 -6.69
N GLY A 9 -37.81 23.12 -7.42
CA GLY A 9 -39.08 22.67 -8.01
C GLY A 9 -39.53 23.47 -9.25
N ASP A 10 -38.63 24.23 -9.88
CA ASP A 10 -38.93 24.97 -11.11
C ASP A 10 -38.89 24.04 -12.33
N VAL A 11 -40.07 23.53 -12.71
CA VAL A 11 -40.25 22.61 -13.84
C VAL A 11 -39.79 23.26 -15.14
N ALA A 12 -40.16 24.50 -15.41
CA ALA A 12 -39.86 25.15 -16.69
C ALA A 12 -38.35 25.35 -16.86
N ALA A 13 -37.66 25.82 -15.83
CA ALA A 13 -36.21 25.98 -15.86
C ALA A 13 -35.49 24.61 -15.93
N ALA A 14 -35.97 23.60 -15.20
CA ALA A 14 -35.40 22.26 -15.26
C ALA A 14 -35.48 21.65 -16.67
N GLU A 15 -36.62 21.78 -17.36
CA GLU A 15 -36.80 21.30 -18.73
C GLU A 15 -35.85 21.98 -19.73
N TRP A 16 -35.73 23.32 -19.67
CA TRP A 16 -34.81 24.05 -20.53
C TRP A 16 -33.36 23.63 -20.29
N MET A 17 -32.95 23.53 -19.04
CA MET A 17 -31.56 23.20 -18.68
C MET A 17 -31.24 21.72 -18.95
N ALA A 18 -32.21 20.82 -18.84
CA ALA A 18 -32.07 19.41 -19.23
C ALA A 18 -31.82 19.27 -20.73
N ASP A 19 -32.58 20.02 -21.55
CA ASP A 19 -32.38 20.06 -23.00
C ASP A 19 -31.03 20.68 -23.39
N VAL A 20 -30.62 21.78 -22.76
CA VAL A 20 -29.29 22.38 -22.99
C VAL A 20 -28.19 21.35 -22.76
N LEU A 21 -28.25 20.63 -21.63
CA LEU A 21 -27.24 19.63 -21.30
C LEU A 21 -27.25 18.44 -22.26
N ASN A 22 -28.43 18.01 -22.76
CA ASN A 22 -28.55 16.87 -23.69
C ASN A 22 -28.24 17.20 -25.15
N LYS A 23 -28.41 18.46 -25.57
CA LYS A 23 -28.29 18.88 -26.97
C LYS A 23 -26.98 19.60 -27.28
N TRP A 24 -26.18 19.93 -26.26
CA TRP A 24 -24.96 20.75 -26.40
C TRP A 24 -23.94 20.19 -27.40
N TRP A 25 -23.75 18.87 -27.45
CA TRP A 25 -22.72 18.27 -28.28
C TRP A 25 -23.06 18.20 -29.78
N ASP A 26 -24.34 18.33 -30.14
CA ASP A 26 -24.82 18.21 -31.53
C ASP A 26 -24.15 19.21 -32.49
N THR A 27 -23.62 20.31 -31.97
CA THR A 27 -22.93 21.34 -32.77
C THR A 27 -21.46 21.04 -33.06
N PHE A 28 -20.90 19.96 -32.49
CA PHE A 28 -19.47 19.62 -32.56
C PHE A 28 -19.18 18.36 -33.38
N ASP A 29 -19.95 18.10 -34.44
CA ASP A 29 -19.73 16.96 -35.34
C ASP A 29 -18.29 16.98 -35.90
N PHE A 30 -17.47 16.07 -35.41
CA PHE A 30 -16.19 15.75 -36.00
C PHE A 30 -16.44 14.63 -37.00
N GLU A 31 -16.31 14.95 -38.29
CA GLU A 31 -16.84 14.08 -39.34
C GLU A 31 -16.33 12.64 -39.24
N HIS A 32 -15.10 12.35 -38.79
CA HIS A 32 -14.66 10.99 -38.46
C HIS A 32 -13.52 10.99 -37.44
N GLU A 33 -13.61 10.20 -36.36
CA GLU A 33 -12.48 9.96 -35.44
C GLU A 33 -11.28 9.40 -36.23
N PRO A 34 -10.05 9.91 -36.04
CA PRO A 34 -8.89 9.39 -36.75
C PRO A 34 -8.71 7.91 -36.38
N HIS A 35 -8.45 7.04 -37.36
CA HIS A 35 -8.33 5.61 -37.12
C HIS A 35 -7.29 5.25 -36.06
N GLN A 36 -6.22 6.05 -35.91
CA GLN A 36 -5.22 5.85 -34.87
C GLN A 36 -5.76 6.08 -33.46
N LEU A 37 -6.85 6.83 -33.27
CA LEU A 37 -7.50 7.05 -31.98
C LEU A 37 -8.59 6.02 -31.68
N TYR A 38 -8.91 5.13 -32.62
CA TYR A 38 -9.92 4.08 -32.46
C TYR A 38 -9.63 3.24 -31.21
N ASN A 39 -10.65 3.04 -30.37
CA ASN A 39 -10.59 2.38 -29.06
C ASN A 39 -9.68 3.06 -28.00
N LYS A 40 -9.14 4.27 -28.27
CA LYS A 40 -8.27 5.01 -27.33
C LYS A 40 -9.00 6.17 -26.65
N THR A 41 -10.02 6.72 -27.31
CA THR A 41 -10.70 7.94 -26.86
C THR A 41 -11.51 7.79 -25.59
N ALA A 42 -11.90 6.57 -25.20
CA ALA A 42 -12.74 6.32 -24.03
C ALA A 42 -12.11 6.74 -22.70
N PHE A 43 -10.78 6.89 -22.61
CA PHE A 43 -10.07 7.22 -21.36
C PHE A 43 -9.34 8.56 -21.39
N ILE A 44 -9.43 9.30 -22.50
CA ILE A 44 -8.84 10.64 -22.60
C ILE A 44 -9.65 11.61 -21.72
N THR A 45 -8.97 12.30 -20.81
CA THR A 45 -9.54 13.33 -19.92
C THR A 45 -8.95 14.70 -20.22
N LEU A 46 -9.47 15.74 -19.56
CA LEU A 46 -8.93 17.10 -19.69
C LEU A 46 -7.48 17.20 -19.20
N ASP A 47 -7.11 16.48 -18.15
CA ASP A 47 -5.75 16.56 -17.57
C ASP A 47 -4.70 15.93 -18.51
N HIS A 48 -5.11 14.97 -19.36
CA HIS A 48 -4.23 14.46 -20.41
C HIS A 48 -3.86 15.51 -21.47
N LEU A 49 -4.63 16.59 -21.60
CA LEU A 49 -4.31 17.68 -22.53
C LEU A 49 -3.16 18.57 -22.03
N GLU A 50 -2.77 18.44 -20.77
CA GLU A 50 -1.63 19.15 -20.19
C GLU A 50 -0.29 18.43 -20.48
N LEU A 51 -0.34 17.18 -20.94
CA LEU A 51 0.83 16.39 -21.30
C LEU A 51 1.48 16.92 -22.58
N ASP A 52 2.81 16.83 -22.66
CA ASP A 52 3.49 16.97 -23.95
C ASP A 52 3.07 15.84 -24.90
N TRP A 53 3.15 16.09 -26.21
CA TRP A 53 2.63 15.14 -27.21
C TRP A 53 3.33 13.78 -27.17
N ALA A 54 4.63 13.74 -26.84
CA ALA A 54 5.36 12.47 -26.75
C ALA A 54 4.84 11.64 -25.56
N THR A 55 4.67 12.26 -24.40
CA THR A 55 4.07 11.61 -23.23
C THR A 55 2.65 11.16 -23.51
N PHE A 56 1.81 12.00 -24.12
CA PHE A 56 0.43 11.66 -24.50
C PHE A 56 0.39 10.42 -25.41
N THR A 57 1.21 10.39 -26.47
CA THR A 57 1.24 9.25 -27.41
C THR A 57 1.67 7.97 -26.72
N ARG A 58 2.64 8.03 -25.79
CA ARG A 58 3.03 6.88 -24.96
C ARG A 58 1.90 6.40 -24.07
N THR A 59 1.28 7.31 -23.29
CA THR A 59 0.17 6.99 -22.36
C THR A 59 -0.99 6.28 -23.07
N PHE A 60 -1.30 6.67 -24.31
CA PHE A 60 -2.37 6.07 -25.09
C PHE A 60 -1.87 5.07 -26.13
N GLY A 61 -0.63 4.61 -26.12
CA GLY A 61 -0.10 3.62 -27.06
C GLY A 61 -0.35 3.98 -28.54
N ILE A 62 -0.04 5.23 -28.90
CA ILE A 62 -0.03 5.73 -30.28
C ILE A 62 1.42 5.60 -30.76
N GLU A 63 1.69 4.59 -31.58
CA GLU A 63 3.06 4.25 -32.01
C GLU A 63 3.63 5.36 -32.92
N GLN A 64 4.95 5.62 -32.83
CA GLN A 64 5.59 6.68 -33.60
C GLN A 64 5.62 6.40 -35.12
N ASP A 65 5.63 5.13 -35.52
CA ASP A 65 5.52 4.68 -36.91
C ASP A 65 4.11 4.95 -37.51
N GLN A 66 3.07 4.99 -36.67
CA GLN A 66 1.71 5.41 -37.06
C GLN A 66 1.59 6.93 -37.32
N ILE A 67 2.61 7.71 -36.95
CA ILE A 67 2.68 9.18 -37.08
C ILE A 67 3.58 9.59 -38.27
N TYR A 68 4.28 8.64 -38.92
CA TYR A 68 5.15 8.95 -40.07
C TYR A 68 4.34 9.55 -41.23
N GLY A 69 4.53 10.85 -41.50
CA GLY A 69 4.25 11.39 -42.83
C GLY A 69 3.87 12.86 -42.94
N THR A 70 3.17 13.50 -42.00
CA THR A 70 2.80 14.93 -42.14
C THR A 70 2.45 15.61 -40.80
N GLU A 71 2.86 16.86 -40.62
CA GLU A 71 2.42 17.76 -39.52
C GLU A 71 0.89 17.83 -39.42
N GLN A 72 0.20 17.71 -40.55
CA GLN A 72 -1.25 17.68 -40.67
C GLN A 72 -1.91 16.49 -39.95
N LEU A 73 -1.28 15.30 -39.96
CA LEU A 73 -1.78 14.14 -39.22
C LEU A 73 -1.67 14.38 -37.71
N THR A 74 -0.55 14.94 -37.24
CA THR A 74 -0.35 15.28 -35.83
C THR A 74 -1.42 16.26 -35.35
N GLN A 75 -1.68 17.33 -36.11
CA GLN A 75 -2.75 18.30 -35.80
C GLN A 75 -4.13 17.64 -35.75
N THR A 76 -4.40 16.70 -36.66
CA THR A 76 -5.67 15.95 -36.70
C THR A 76 -5.83 15.06 -35.47
N LEU A 77 -4.77 14.37 -35.04
CA LEU A 77 -4.77 13.53 -33.84
C LEU A 77 -4.92 14.37 -32.58
N GLN A 78 -4.21 15.49 -32.46
CA GLN A 78 -4.34 16.43 -31.34
C GLN A 78 -5.76 16.98 -31.24
N LYS A 79 -6.37 17.39 -32.37
CA LYS A 79 -7.76 17.83 -32.41
C LYS A 79 -8.73 16.71 -32.00
N GLY A 80 -8.49 15.47 -32.46
CA GLY A 80 -9.28 14.31 -32.06
C GLY A 80 -9.19 14.03 -30.55
N ALA A 81 -8.00 14.08 -29.99
CA ALA A 81 -7.77 13.92 -28.55
C ALA A 81 -8.45 15.01 -27.73
N TYR A 82 -8.33 16.27 -28.16
CA TYR A 82 -9.00 17.41 -27.53
C TYR A 82 -10.52 17.26 -27.51
N LEU A 83 -11.11 16.89 -28.65
CA LEU A 83 -12.56 16.68 -28.74
C LEU A 83 -13.02 15.47 -27.92
N ALA A 84 -12.23 14.39 -27.89
CA ALA A 84 -12.51 13.23 -27.04
C ALA A 84 -12.51 13.60 -25.55
N ALA A 85 -11.51 14.37 -25.10
CA ALA A 85 -11.43 14.87 -23.73
C ALA A 85 -12.66 15.71 -23.34
N LEU A 86 -13.04 16.67 -24.20
CA LEU A 86 -14.22 17.51 -23.99
C LEU A 86 -15.51 16.68 -23.98
N ARG A 87 -15.64 15.73 -24.90
CA ARG A 87 -16.81 14.84 -24.99
C ARG A 87 -16.94 14.01 -23.72
N ASN A 88 -15.84 13.42 -23.27
CA ASN A 88 -15.81 12.61 -22.05
C ASN A 88 -16.14 13.44 -20.82
N TYR A 89 -15.59 14.64 -20.70
CA TYR A 89 -15.93 15.56 -19.61
C TYR A 89 -17.41 15.92 -19.58
N TRP A 90 -17.99 16.25 -20.74
CA TRP A 90 -19.43 16.51 -20.84
C TRP A 90 -20.28 15.29 -20.48
N TYR A 91 -19.91 14.09 -20.93
CA TYR A 91 -20.59 12.85 -20.50
C TYR A 91 -20.45 12.60 -19.01
N ASP A 92 -19.27 12.79 -18.43
CA ASP A 92 -19.02 12.57 -17.01
C ASP A 92 -19.85 13.53 -16.15
N ILE A 93 -19.94 14.80 -16.53
CA ILE A 93 -20.83 15.76 -15.86
C ILE A 93 -22.30 15.34 -15.98
N ARG A 94 -22.74 14.84 -17.15
CA ARG A 94 -24.11 14.30 -17.30
C ARG A 94 -24.37 13.13 -16.36
N LEU A 95 -23.44 12.18 -16.26
CA LEU A 95 -23.56 11.03 -15.38
C LEU A 95 -23.60 11.46 -13.90
N LEU A 96 -22.73 12.38 -13.48
CA LEU A 96 -22.75 12.92 -12.12
C LEU A 96 -24.04 13.66 -11.80
N VAL A 97 -24.60 14.42 -12.76
CA VAL A 97 -25.94 15.03 -12.60
C VAL A 97 -26.98 13.95 -12.32
N LEU A 98 -26.99 12.84 -13.05
CA LEU A 98 -27.94 11.75 -12.82
C LEU A 98 -27.71 11.06 -11.46
N GLU A 99 -26.47 10.83 -11.06
CA GLU A 99 -26.12 10.27 -9.74
C GLU A 99 -26.58 11.19 -8.61
N LEU A 100 -26.42 12.50 -8.75
CA LEU A 100 -26.90 13.49 -7.79
C LEU A 100 -28.44 13.48 -7.72
N LEU A 101 -29.13 13.39 -8.84
CA LEU A 101 -30.60 13.25 -8.87
C LEU A 101 -31.05 11.94 -8.19
N ILE A 102 -30.38 10.82 -8.45
CA ILE A 102 -30.66 9.53 -7.80
C ILE A 102 -30.44 9.65 -6.28
N ASN A 103 -29.29 10.21 -5.87
CA ASN A 103 -28.99 10.44 -4.47
C ASN A 103 -30.08 11.29 -3.79
N TRP A 104 -30.59 12.32 -4.48
CA TRP A 104 -31.67 13.15 -3.97
C TRP A 104 -32.98 12.37 -3.79
N ILE A 105 -33.34 11.53 -4.75
CA ILE A 105 -34.54 10.69 -4.67
C ILE A 105 -34.42 9.73 -3.48
N GLN A 106 -33.27 9.07 -3.31
CA GLN A 106 -33.03 8.12 -2.21
C GLN A 106 -33.12 8.75 -0.81
N HIS A 107 -32.68 10.01 -0.66
CA HIS A 107 -32.63 10.70 0.63
C HIS A 107 -33.89 11.52 0.97
N HIS A 108 -34.95 11.47 0.15
CA HIS A 108 -36.24 12.14 0.43
C HIS A 108 -37.39 11.13 0.60
N PRO A 109 -37.46 10.42 1.75
CA PRO A 109 -38.51 9.46 2.04
C PRO A 109 -39.84 10.18 2.30
N GLY A 110 -40.65 10.34 1.25
CA GLY A 110 -41.97 11.00 1.33
C GLY A 110 -42.51 11.48 0.00
N ALA A 111 -41.65 11.74 -0.99
CA ALA A 111 -42.06 11.96 -2.37
C ALA A 111 -42.16 10.60 -3.08
N GLN A 112 -43.35 10.20 -3.52
CA GLN A 112 -43.47 9.09 -4.47
C GLN A 112 -42.60 9.41 -5.69
N ALA A 113 -41.80 8.46 -6.18
CA ALA A 113 -40.94 8.65 -7.36
C ALA A 113 -41.73 9.15 -8.59
N GLU A 114 -43.03 8.90 -8.62
CA GLU A 114 -43.97 9.40 -9.63
C GLU A 114 -44.19 10.93 -9.60
N SER A 115 -44.01 11.57 -8.45
CA SER A 115 -44.25 13.01 -8.23
C SER A 115 -42.97 13.86 -8.14
N SER A 116 -41.81 13.22 -8.26
CA SER A 116 -40.51 13.88 -8.10
C SER A 116 -40.00 14.46 -9.43
N LEU A 117 -39.81 15.78 -9.51
CA LEU A 117 -39.17 16.43 -10.65
C LEU A 117 -37.77 15.85 -10.93
N ALA A 118 -37.03 15.45 -9.90
CA ALA A 118 -35.74 14.78 -10.07
C ALA A 118 -35.88 13.43 -10.80
N ALA A 119 -36.92 12.65 -10.48
CA ALA A 119 -37.21 11.39 -11.15
C ALA A 119 -37.68 11.61 -12.59
N GLU A 120 -38.52 12.62 -12.85
CA GLU A 120 -38.95 12.95 -14.22
C GLU A 120 -37.79 13.36 -15.12
N VAL A 121 -36.88 14.20 -14.60
CA VAL A 121 -35.67 14.61 -15.33
C VAL A 121 -34.79 13.39 -15.57
N LEU A 122 -34.45 12.61 -14.54
CA LEU A 122 -33.65 11.39 -14.64
C LEU A 122 -34.19 10.42 -15.71
N VAL A 123 -35.48 10.07 -15.63
CA VAL A 123 -36.13 9.17 -16.59
C VAL A 123 -36.10 9.77 -17.99
N GLY A 124 -36.34 11.08 -18.14
CA GLY A 124 -36.26 11.73 -19.44
C GLY A 124 -34.87 11.67 -20.07
N PHE A 125 -33.81 11.85 -19.28
CA PHE A 125 -32.43 11.67 -19.77
C PHE A 125 -32.20 10.25 -20.28
N LEU A 126 -32.63 9.25 -19.50
CA LEU A 126 -32.42 7.83 -19.80
C LEU A 126 -33.38 7.25 -20.85
N THR A 127 -34.46 7.96 -21.20
CA THR A 127 -35.37 7.57 -22.28
C THR A 127 -35.14 8.39 -23.56
N GLY A 128 -34.24 9.37 -23.52
CA GLY A 128 -33.99 10.27 -24.66
C GLY A 128 -35.15 11.22 -24.92
N ARG A 129 -35.87 11.64 -23.87
CA ARG A 129 -36.93 12.63 -23.96
C ARG A 129 -36.35 13.99 -24.36
N GLN A 130 -37.06 14.69 -25.25
CA GLN A 130 -36.85 16.11 -25.51
C GLN A 130 -38.00 16.88 -24.88
N TRP A 131 -37.69 17.87 -24.04
CA TRP A 131 -38.74 18.63 -23.34
C TRP A 131 -39.21 19.85 -24.14
N ARG A 132 -38.28 20.53 -24.81
CA ARG A 132 -38.52 21.73 -25.61
C ARG A 132 -38.06 21.51 -27.05
N GLY A 133 -38.63 22.29 -27.98
CA GLY A 133 -38.26 22.23 -29.39
C GLY A 133 -36.90 22.88 -29.68
N GLY A 134 -36.24 22.46 -30.76
CA GLY A 134 -34.95 22.98 -31.22
C GLY A 134 -33.75 22.11 -30.82
N GLY A 135 -32.69 22.16 -31.65
CA GLY A 135 -31.51 21.27 -31.57
C GLY A 135 -31.84 19.80 -31.87
N ARG A 136 -30.83 18.93 -31.94
CA ARG A 136 -31.01 17.48 -31.92
C ARG A 136 -30.35 16.88 -30.67
N LEU A 137 -30.86 15.73 -30.25
CA LEU A 137 -30.19 14.95 -29.21
C LEU A 137 -28.91 14.38 -29.80
N SER A 138 -27.77 14.80 -29.25
CA SER A 138 -26.48 14.17 -29.54
C SER A 138 -26.10 13.28 -28.36
N GLY A 139 -25.57 12.09 -28.65
CA GLY A 139 -25.08 11.20 -27.61
C GLY A 139 -26.15 10.82 -26.56
N THR A 140 -27.30 10.34 -27.02
CA THR A 140 -28.42 9.94 -26.15
C THR A 140 -27.99 8.93 -25.08
N LEU A 141 -28.48 9.11 -23.85
CA LEU A 141 -28.26 8.12 -22.78
C LEU A 141 -29.23 6.94 -22.87
N SER A 142 -30.22 6.98 -23.79
CA SER A 142 -31.19 5.89 -23.93
C SER A 142 -30.59 4.56 -24.33
N SER A 143 -29.52 4.57 -25.12
CA SER A 143 -28.74 3.38 -25.50
C SER A 143 -27.54 3.11 -24.57
N PHE A 144 -27.35 3.92 -23.52
CA PHE A 144 -26.18 3.81 -22.64
C PHE A 144 -26.28 2.55 -21.77
N SER A 145 -25.26 1.69 -21.79
CA SER A 145 -25.27 0.42 -21.08
C SER A 145 -24.60 0.53 -19.71
N ALA A 146 -24.87 -0.43 -18.83
CA ALA A 146 -24.16 -0.55 -17.54
C ALA A 146 -22.64 -0.64 -17.73
N ILE A 147 -22.17 -1.32 -18.78
CA ILE A 147 -20.74 -1.43 -19.06
C ILE A 147 -20.14 -0.13 -19.62
N ALA A 148 -20.89 0.65 -20.41
CA ALA A 148 -20.45 1.97 -20.84
C ALA A 148 -20.32 2.93 -19.64
N TYR A 149 -21.24 2.80 -18.67
CA TYR A 149 -21.15 3.50 -17.40
C TYR A 149 -19.95 3.05 -16.55
N LEU A 150 -19.65 1.75 -16.51
CA LEU A 150 -18.44 1.24 -15.86
C LEU A 150 -17.17 1.83 -16.48
N THR A 151 -17.07 1.87 -17.81
CA THR A 151 -15.94 2.51 -18.51
C THR A 151 -15.81 3.98 -18.18
N ALA A 152 -16.94 4.72 -18.14
CA ALA A 152 -16.93 6.12 -17.72
C ALA A 152 -16.45 6.26 -16.28
N LYS A 153 -16.89 5.40 -15.35
CA LYS A 153 -16.44 5.43 -13.96
C LYS A 153 -14.96 5.08 -13.81
N ALA A 154 -14.48 4.10 -14.57
CA ALA A 154 -13.07 3.77 -14.61
C ALA A 154 -12.23 4.96 -15.07
N ARG A 155 -12.69 5.69 -16.10
CA ARG A 155 -12.07 6.94 -16.52
C ARG A 155 -12.12 8.00 -15.39
N GLN A 156 -13.27 8.21 -14.77
CA GLN A 156 -13.46 9.25 -13.75
C GLN A 156 -12.52 9.05 -12.55
N TYR A 157 -12.37 7.83 -12.05
CA TYR A 157 -11.55 7.54 -10.88
C TYR A 157 -10.07 7.33 -11.20
N ALA A 158 -9.76 6.62 -12.28
CA ALA A 158 -8.43 6.03 -12.43
C ALA A 158 -7.62 6.58 -13.61
N ALA A 159 -8.18 7.41 -14.50
CA ALA A 159 -7.47 7.76 -15.74
C ALA A 159 -6.10 8.43 -15.53
N THR A 160 -5.95 9.21 -14.46
CA THR A 160 -4.68 9.90 -14.11
C THR A 160 -3.83 9.14 -13.09
N GLY A 161 -4.34 8.05 -12.50
CA GLY A 161 -3.62 7.32 -11.44
C GLY A 161 -3.53 8.08 -10.12
N GLU A 162 -4.36 9.09 -9.90
CA GLU A 162 -4.36 9.91 -8.69
C GLU A 162 -5.63 9.67 -7.88
N TRP A 163 -5.50 9.43 -6.57
CA TRP A 163 -6.63 9.06 -5.71
C TRP A 163 -7.64 10.20 -5.49
N SER A 164 -7.13 11.41 -5.29
CA SER A 164 -7.92 12.61 -4.93
C SER A 164 -7.47 13.87 -5.66
N ALA A 165 -6.61 13.71 -6.68
CA ALA A 165 -6.07 14.79 -7.52
C ALA A 165 -6.44 14.56 -9.00
N GLY A 166 -6.05 15.49 -9.87
CA GLY A 166 -6.27 15.36 -11.32
C GLY A 166 -7.76 15.35 -11.70
N TYR A 167 -8.15 14.40 -12.56
CA TYR A 167 -9.48 14.40 -13.15
C TYR A 167 -10.59 14.23 -12.11
N VAL A 168 -10.41 13.30 -11.17
CA VAL A 168 -11.40 13.04 -10.12
C VAL A 168 -11.57 14.26 -9.21
N ALA A 169 -10.52 15.03 -8.94
CA ALA A 169 -10.61 16.26 -8.12
C ALA A 169 -11.49 17.33 -8.77
N ARG A 170 -11.40 17.48 -10.09
CA ARG A 170 -12.25 18.38 -10.86
C ARG A 170 -13.72 17.98 -10.77
N LEU A 171 -13.99 16.67 -10.76
CA LEU A 171 -15.33 16.12 -10.58
C LEU A 171 -15.83 16.22 -9.13
N ASN A 172 -14.94 16.01 -8.15
CA ASN A 172 -15.22 16.19 -6.73
C ASN A 172 -15.66 17.62 -6.46
N SER A 173 -14.96 18.61 -7.01
CA SER A 173 -15.32 20.03 -6.89
C SER A 173 -16.73 20.32 -7.41
N PHE A 174 -17.17 19.63 -8.47
CA PHE A 174 -18.52 19.75 -8.99
C PHE A 174 -19.56 19.14 -8.03
N VAL A 175 -19.29 17.95 -7.49
CA VAL A 175 -20.17 17.29 -6.51
C VAL A 175 -20.28 18.10 -5.22
N GLU A 176 -19.16 18.58 -4.70
CA GLU A 176 -19.08 19.44 -3.52
C GLU A 176 -19.94 20.68 -3.71
N HIS A 177 -19.73 21.41 -4.82
CA HIS A 177 -20.51 22.62 -5.12
C HIS A 177 -22.02 22.36 -5.17
N VAL A 178 -22.45 21.22 -5.70
CA VAL A 178 -23.88 20.86 -5.75
C VAL A 178 -24.43 20.52 -4.37
N LYS A 179 -23.71 19.72 -3.59
CA LYS A 179 -24.15 19.34 -2.25
C LYS A 179 -24.18 20.55 -1.31
N ASP A 180 -23.27 21.50 -1.50
CA ASP A 180 -23.23 22.78 -0.80
C ASP A 180 -24.49 23.63 -1.01
N MET A 181 -25.20 23.48 -2.14
CA MET A 181 -26.48 24.18 -2.36
C MET A 181 -27.54 23.81 -1.33
N ARG A 182 -27.42 22.67 -0.65
CA ARG A 182 -28.33 22.21 0.40
C ARG A 182 -27.85 22.56 1.80
N ARG A 183 -26.64 23.12 1.95
CA ARG A 183 -26.14 23.52 3.26
C ARG A 183 -27.00 24.66 3.79
N PRO A 184 -27.46 24.60 5.05
CA PRO A 184 -28.21 25.69 5.64
C PRO A 184 -27.36 26.96 5.65
N ASN A 185 -28.01 28.12 5.50
CA ASN A 185 -27.34 29.41 5.58
C ASN A 185 -26.51 29.51 6.87
N MET A 186 -25.20 29.70 6.73
CA MET A 186 -24.29 29.77 7.86
C MET A 186 -24.31 31.17 8.49
N VAL A 187 -24.29 31.22 9.82
CA VAL A 187 -24.12 32.48 10.57
C VAL A 187 -22.63 32.79 10.66
N SER A 188 -22.26 34.02 10.29
CA SER A 188 -20.87 34.48 10.40
C SER A 188 -20.33 34.29 11.82
N SER A 189 -19.04 33.93 11.95
CA SER A 189 -18.34 33.65 13.22
C SER A 189 -18.67 32.33 13.94
N ARG A 190 -19.39 31.39 13.31
CA ARG A 190 -19.54 30.01 13.82
C ARG A 190 -18.73 29.03 12.98
N VAL A 191 -18.06 28.08 13.66
CA VAL A 191 -17.41 26.94 13.01
C VAL A 191 -18.47 25.86 12.82
N TYR A 192 -18.74 25.51 11.57
CA TYR A 192 -19.60 24.39 11.21
C TYR A 192 -18.72 23.26 10.69
N SER A 193 -18.72 22.12 11.38
CA SER A 193 -18.14 20.88 10.89
C SER A 193 -19.25 19.99 10.38
N PHE A 194 -19.26 19.70 9.09
CA PHE A 194 -20.10 18.65 8.51
C PHE A 194 -19.28 17.36 8.44
N SER A 195 -19.88 16.23 8.79
CA SER A 195 -19.22 14.92 8.75
C SER A 195 -19.48 14.25 7.40
N GLY A 196 -18.41 13.79 6.75
CA GLY A 196 -18.46 13.08 5.45
C GLY A 196 -17.87 13.93 4.33
N ALA A 197 -17.15 13.28 3.41
CA ALA A 197 -16.64 13.93 2.20
C ALA A 197 -17.81 14.16 1.20
N ASP A 198 -17.88 15.34 0.60
CA ASP A 198 -18.84 15.69 -0.44
C ASP A 198 -18.21 15.53 -1.83
N ASP A 199 -17.79 14.31 -2.16
CA ASP A 199 -17.03 13.97 -3.36
C ASP A 199 -17.75 12.93 -4.25
N VAL A 200 -17.12 12.53 -5.37
CA VAL A 200 -17.71 11.52 -6.28
C VAL A 200 -17.87 10.15 -5.59
N GLU A 201 -16.97 9.78 -4.69
CA GLU A 201 -17.04 8.53 -3.92
C GLU A 201 -18.28 8.48 -3.02
N SER A 202 -18.64 9.59 -2.39
CA SER A 202 -19.82 9.70 -1.54
C SER A 202 -21.16 9.43 -2.25
N LEU A 203 -21.16 9.34 -3.58
CA LEU A 203 -22.33 8.98 -4.40
C LEU A 203 -22.44 7.46 -4.66
N GLN A 204 -21.67 6.63 -3.95
CA GLN A 204 -21.62 5.18 -4.14
C GLN A 204 -23.00 4.49 -4.26
N ASP A 205 -23.94 4.80 -3.37
CA ASP A 205 -25.28 4.19 -3.39
C ASP A 205 -26.11 4.62 -4.62
N ALA A 206 -25.91 5.85 -5.09
CA ALA A 206 -26.51 6.33 -6.32
C ALA A 206 -25.86 5.68 -7.55
N GLN A 207 -24.55 5.44 -7.52
CA GLN A 207 -23.82 4.76 -8.59
C GLN A 207 -24.29 3.32 -8.76
N LEU A 208 -24.44 2.59 -7.65
CA LEU A 208 -24.97 1.22 -7.63
C LEU A 208 -26.42 1.17 -8.15
N ALA A 209 -27.28 2.07 -7.69
CA ALA A 209 -28.65 2.19 -8.21
C ALA A 209 -28.66 2.47 -9.71
N PHE A 210 -27.75 3.32 -10.18
CA PHE A 210 -27.65 3.62 -11.60
C PHE A 210 -27.20 2.40 -12.42
N PHE A 211 -26.25 1.60 -11.93
CA PHE A 211 -25.90 0.32 -12.54
C PHE A 211 -27.11 -0.61 -12.68
N ALA A 212 -27.92 -0.75 -11.63
CA ALA A 212 -29.12 -1.59 -11.66
C ALA A 212 -30.18 -1.08 -12.66
N MET A 213 -30.36 0.24 -12.74
CA MET A 213 -31.26 0.86 -13.74
C MET A 213 -30.79 0.62 -15.18
N LEU A 214 -29.49 0.68 -15.44
CA LEU A 214 -28.91 0.50 -16.77
C LEU A 214 -28.75 -0.97 -17.18
N THR A 215 -28.73 -1.90 -16.23
CA THR A 215 -28.48 -3.31 -16.54
C THR A 215 -29.69 -3.96 -17.22
N SER A 216 -29.47 -4.51 -18.40
CA SER A 216 -30.45 -5.24 -19.22
C SER A 216 -30.03 -6.69 -19.53
N GLY A 217 -28.90 -7.13 -18.97
CA GLY A 217 -28.32 -8.45 -19.25
C GLY A 217 -26.91 -8.61 -18.71
N ALA A 218 -26.28 -9.74 -19.04
CA ALA A 218 -24.90 -10.02 -18.65
C ALA A 218 -23.91 -8.99 -19.23
N TRP A 219 -22.94 -8.60 -18.41
CA TRP A 219 -21.94 -7.62 -18.80
C TRP A 219 -20.91 -8.23 -19.75
N ARG A 220 -20.51 -7.46 -20.76
CA ARG A 220 -19.42 -7.81 -21.68
C ARG A 220 -18.44 -6.65 -21.71
N ILE A 221 -17.24 -6.88 -21.18
CA ILE A 221 -16.19 -5.86 -21.08
C ILE A 221 -15.75 -5.47 -22.50
N PRO A 222 -15.81 -4.18 -22.88
CA PRO A 222 -15.51 -3.75 -24.22
C PRO A 222 -13.99 -3.66 -24.43
N GLU A 223 -13.53 -3.85 -25.66
CA GLU A 223 -12.11 -3.82 -26.03
C GLU A 223 -11.35 -2.56 -25.55
N PRO A 224 -11.90 -1.33 -25.64
CA PRO A 224 -11.23 -0.14 -25.10
C PRO A 224 -10.89 -0.24 -23.61
N PHE A 225 -11.73 -0.93 -22.83
CA PHE A 225 -11.51 -1.11 -21.39
C PHE A 225 -10.31 -2.03 -21.15
N TYR A 226 -10.30 -3.21 -21.76
CA TYR A 226 -9.20 -4.16 -21.64
C TYR A 226 -7.87 -3.56 -22.07
N ARG A 227 -7.88 -2.90 -23.24
CA ARG A 227 -6.72 -2.18 -23.75
C ARG A 227 -6.16 -1.18 -22.73
N GLN A 228 -7.03 -0.41 -22.08
CA GLN A 228 -6.59 0.59 -21.11
C GLN A 228 -6.02 -0.05 -19.85
N ILE A 229 -6.62 -1.15 -19.36
CA ILE A 229 -6.07 -1.92 -18.24
C ILE A 229 -4.66 -2.41 -18.57
N ASP A 230 -4.44 -2.95 -19.78
CA ASP A 230 -3.11 -3.43 -20.20
C ASP A 230 -2.07 -2.32 -20.21
N LEU A 231 -2.42 -1.12 -20.68
CA LEU A 231 -1.51 0.04 -20.65
C LEU A 231 -1.19 0.47 -19.22
N TRP A 232 -2.19 0.53 -18.34
CA TRP A 232 -1.96 0.90 -16.95
C TRP A 232 -1.15 -0.14 -16.18
N LEU A 233 -1.29 -1.43 -16.49
CA LEU A 233 -0.48 -2.49 -15.87
C LEU A 233 1.02 -2.37 -16.21
N ILE A 234 1.38 -1.70 -17.32
CA ILE A 234 2.77 -1.52 -17.76
C ILE A 234 3.37 -0.23 -17.19
N ASP A 235 2.64 0.89 -17.26
CA ASP A 235 3.23 2.22 -17.01
C ASP A 235 2.53 3.04 -15.91
N GLN A 236 1.36 2.61 -15.42
CA GLN A 236 0.52 3.42 -14.53
C GLN A 236 -0.26 2.56 -13.53
N TYR A 237 0.45 1.69 -12.81
CA TYR A 237 -0.17 0.66 -11.97
C TYR A 237 -1.15 1.23 -10.92
N ARG A 238 -0.89 2.43 -10.43
CA ARG A 238 -1.76 3.12 -9.46
C ARG A 238 -3.21 3.28 -9.96
N SER A 239 -3.43 3.41 -11.27
CA SER A 239 -4.77 3.41 -11.87
C SER A 239 -5.50 2.08 -11.67
N VAL A 240 -4.77 0.97 -11.78
CA VAL A 240 -5.30 -0.37 -11.56
C VAL A 240 -5.65 -0.55 -10.08
N GLU A 241 -4.79 -0.13 -9.15
CA GLU A 241 -5.10 -0.17 -7.71
C GLU A 241 -6.37 0.62 -7.38
N ILE A 242 -6.48 1.86 -7.87
CA ILE A 242 -7.68 2.69 -7.68
C ILE A 242 -8.92 1.94 -8.14
N LEU A 243 -8.89 1.28 -9.31
CA LEU A 243 -10.04 0.53 -9.79
C LEU A 243 -10.36 -0.71 -8.96
N ARG A 244 -9.33 -1.45 -8.55
CA ARG A 244 -9.50 -2.64 -7.70
C ARG A 244 -10.19 -2.28 -6.40
N GLU A 245 -9.72 -1.22 -5.74
CA GLU A 245 -10.31 -0.73 -4.50
C GLU A 245 -11.75 -0.27 -4.72
N ARG A 246 -12.03 0.45 -5.81
CA ARG A 246 -13.40 0.88 -6.15
C ARG A 246 -14.35 -0.27 -6.42
N PHE A 247 -13.91 -1.28 -7.18
CA PHE A 247 -14.72 -2.46 -7.47
C PHE A 247 -14.99 -3.27 -6.21
N ARG A 248 -13.99 -3.46 -5.34
CA ARG A 248 -14.17 -4.11 -4.04
C ARG A 248 -15.16 -3.35 -3.16
N ALA A 249 -15.01 -2.04 -3.05
CA ALA A 249 -15.94 -1.21 -2.28
C ALA A 249 -17.39 -1.33 -2.79
N TRP A 250 -17.60 -1.32 -4.11
CA TRP A 250 -18.93 -1.55 -4.68
C TRP A 250 -19.47 -2.95 -4.42
N ILE A 251 -18.65 -4.00 -4.55
CA ILE A 251 -19.06 -5.38 -4.27
C ILE A 251 -19.40 -5.55 -2.80
N GLU A 252 -18.55 -5.09 -1.89
CA GLU A 252 -18.77 -5.12 -0.44
C GLU A 252 -20.06 -4.38 -0.06
N ARG A 253 -20.30 -3.22 -0.69
CA ARG A 253 -21.52 -2.45 -0.48
C ARG A 253 -22.77 -3.16 -1.00
N LEU A 254 -22.68 -3.94 -2.08
CA LEU A 254 -23.79 -4.77 -2.58
C LEU A 254 -24.05 -6.01 -1.72
N ASP A 255 -23.02 -6.51 -1.03
CA ASP A 255 -23.11 -7.67 -0.14
C ASP A 255 -23.62 -7.29 1.26
N THR A 256 -23.38 -6.04 1.70
CA THR A 256 -23.98 -5.47 2.91
C THR A 256 -25.43 -5.04 2.61
N GLU A 257 -26.39 -5.21 3.55
CA GLU A 257 -27.84 -4.93 3.38
C GLU A 257 -28.14 -3.72 2.47
N PRO A 258 -29.18 -3.75 1.61
CA PRO A 258 -29.41 -2.71 0.63
C PRO A 258 -29.87 -1.42 1.31
N SER A 259 -28.92 -0.53 1.60
CA SER A 259 -29.16 0.89 1.91
C SER A 259 -29.90 1.61 0.77
N VAL A 260 -29.86 1.03 -0.43
CA VAL A 260 -30.57 1.47 -1.61
C VAL A 260 -32.03 1.05 -1.48
N SER A 261 -32.95 2.00 -1.30
CA SER A 261 -34.40 1.76 -1.33
C SER A 261 -34.78 0.95 -2.58
N THR A 262 -34.99 -0.35 -2.41
CA THR A 262 -35.25 -1.31 -3.50
C THR A 262 -36.49 -0.93 -4.28
N ASP A 263 -37.52 -0.43 -3.59
CA ASP A 263 -38.79 -0.02 -4.17
C ASP A 263 -38.62 1.18 -5.10
N THR A 264 -37.90 2.20 -4.64
CA THR A 264 -37.63 3.41 -5.42
C THR A 264 -36.83 3.10 -6.70
N VAL A 265 -35.80 2.25 -6.58
CA VAL A 265 -34.99 1.86 -7.75
C VAL A 265 -35.77 0.93 -8.69
N SER A 266 -36.62 0.07 -8.15
CA SER A 266 -37.53 -0.77 -8.92
C SER A 266 -38.47 0.07 -9.78
N ASP A 267 -39.11 1.10 -9.21
CA ASP A 267 -40.01 2.00 -9.92
C ASP A 267 -39.28 2.77 -11.04
N LEU A 268 -38.09 3.31 -10.74
CA LEU A 268 -37.26 4.00 -11.72
C LEU A 268 -36.82 3.07 -12.84
N LYS A 269 -36.42 1.83 -12.52
CA LYS A 269 -36.06 0.81 -13.51
C LYS A 269 -37.24 0.49 -14.41
N GLY A 270 -38.43 0.26 -13.85
CA GLY A 270 -39.64 -0.02 -14.62
C GLY A 270 -39.98 1.08 -15.63
N ARG A 271 -39.67 2.34 -15.32
CA ARG A 271 -39.89 3.49 -16.22
C ARG A 271 -38.83 3.64 -17.32
N VAL A 272 -37.61 3.17 -17.06
CA VAL A 272 -36.46 3.35 -17.98
C VAL A 272 -36.24 2.11 -18.84
N ARG A 273 -36.19 0.93 -18.20
CA ARG A 273 -35.82 -0.38 -18.76
C ARG A 273 -36.65 -1.49 -18.08
N PRO A 274 -37.91 -1.69 -18.51
CA PRO A 274 -38.82 -2.68 -17.91
C PRO A 274 -38.51 -4.13 -18.31
N ASP A 275 -37.49 -4.35 -19.13
CA ASP A 275 -37.09 -5.65 -19.69
C ASP A 275 -36.53 -6.62 -18.63
N MET A 276 -36.17 -6.12 -17.45
CA MET A 276 -35.61 -6.90 -16.36
C MET A 276 -36.20 -6.42 -15.03
N ASN A 277 -36.50 -7.32 -14.10
CA ASN A 277 -36.91 -6.91 -12.75
C ASN A 277 -35.69 -6.43 -11.93
N ILE A 278 -35.94 -5.77 -10.80
CA ILE A 278 -34.85 -5.18 -10.00
C ILE A 278 -33.96 -6.22 -9.32
N VAL A 279 -34.49 -7.39 -8.96
CA VAL A 279 -33.73 -8.46 -8.30
C VAL A 279 -32.70 -9.05 -9.26
N ASP A 280 -33.14 -9.44 -10.46
CA ASP A 280 -32.25 -9.95 -11.52
C ASP A 280 -31.22 -8.90 -11.94
N ALA A 281 -31.58 -7.62 -11.92
CA ALA A 281 -30.66 -6.53 -12.21
C ALA A 281 -29.56 -6.41 -11.15
N TRP A 282 -29.89 -6.50 -9.87
CA TRP A 282 -28.88 -6.48 -8.80
C TRP A 282 -27.94 -7.68 -8.87
N ASP A 283 -28.47 -8.87 -9.13
CA ASP A 283 -27.66 -10.08 -9.31
C ASP A 283 -26.74 -9.96 -10.52
N ALA A 284 -27.23 -9.40 -11.63
CA ALA A 284 -26.42 -9.15 -12.82
C ALA A 284 -25.34 -8.08 -12.59
N VAL A 285 -25.62 -7.03 -11.81
CA VAL A 285 -24.61 -6.02 -11.42
C VAL A 285 -23.53 -6.66 -10.53
N ARG A 286 -23.92 -7.45 -9.54
CA ARG A 286 -22.99 -8.15 -8.63
C ARG A 286 -22.10 -9.12 -9.41
N ALA A 287 -22.69 -9.95 -10.27
CA ALA A 287 -21.97 -10.87 -11.13
C ALA A 287 -21.04 -10.13 -12.11
N GLY A 288 -21.52 -9.03 -12.70
CA GLY A 288 -20.75 -8.21 -13.62
C GLY A 288 -19.52 -7.54 -12.98
N LEU A 289 -19.68 -6.93 -11.81
CA LEU A 289 -18.56 -6.32 -11.08
C LEU A 289 -17.53 -7.36 -10.64
N ARG A 290 -17.97 -8.51 -10.13
CA ARG A 290 -17.05 -9.62 -9.79
C ARG A 290 -16.30 -10.13 -11.01
N ALA A 291 -16.99 -10.37 -12.12
CA ALA A 291 -16.35 -10.82 -13.36
C ALA A 291 -15.33 -9.81 -13.90
N VAL A 292 -15.59 -8.50 -13.78
CA VAL A 292 -14.63 -7.46 -14.15
C VAL A 292 -13.43 -7.46 -13.22
N LEU A 293 -13.65 -7.52 -11.90
CA LEU A 293 -12.57 -7.56 -10.92
C LEU A 293 -11.69 -8.79 -11.15
N ASP A 294 -12.27 -9.97 -11.29
CA ASP A 294 -11.55 -11.21 -11.57
C ASP A 294 -10.73 -11.12 -12.86
N ALA A 295 -11.30 -10.54 -13.93
CA ALA A 295 -10.57 -10.34 -15.19
C ALA A 295 -9.38 -9.38 -15.05
N VAL A 296 -9.51 -8.34 -14.22
CA VAL A 296 -8.40 -7.42 -13.90
C VAL A 296 -7.33 -8.12 -13.06
N GLU A 297 -7.73 -8.91 -12.06
CA GLU A 297 -6.79 -9.65 -11.20
C GLU A 297 -6.00 -10.70 -11.99
N VAL A 298 -6.64 -11.46 -12.88
CA VAL A 298 -5.95 -12.45 -13.73
C VAL A 298 -4.86 -11.77 -14.57
N ARG A 299 -5.19 -10.66 -15.25
CA ARG A 299 -4.20 -9.90 -16.05
C ARG A 299 -3.09 -9.33 -15.18
N ARG A 300 -3.43 -8.81 -14.00
CA ARG A 300 -2.47 -8.31 -13.03
C ARG A 300 -1.49 -9.40 -12.60
N GLU A 301 -1.98 -10.61 -12.28
CA GLU A 301 -1.13 -11.74 -11.88
C GLU A 301 -0.18 -12.16 -13.01
N GLU A 302 -0.66 -12.20 -14.25
CA GLU A 302 0.15 -12.49 -15.44
C GLU A 302 1.26 -11.44 -15.63
N VAL A 303 0.92 -10.15 -15.55
CA VAL A 303 1.91 -9.06 -15.68
C VAL A 303 2.89 -9.07 -14.52
N LEU A 304 2.42 -9.21 -13.27
CA LEU A 304 3.27 -9.25 -12.09
C LEU A 304 4.31 -10.39 -12.17
N ALA A 305 3.88 -11.57 -12.63
CA ALA A 305 4.77 -12.71 -12.82
C ALA A 305 5.82 -12.46 -13.93
N ALA A 306 5.50 -11.65 -14.94
CA ALA A 306 6.40 -11.31 -16.04
C ALA A 306 7.31 -10.10 -15.76
N GLN A 307 6.96 -9.26 -14.78
CA GLN A 307 7.76 -8.08 -14.42
C GLN A 307 9.12 -8.49 -13.86
N PRO A 308 10.23 -7.91 -14.34
CA PRO A 308 11.56 -8.18 -13.80
C PRO A 308 11.70 -7.64 -12.37
N ILE A 309 12.48 -8.34 -11.56
CA ILE A 309 12.93 -7.83 -10.25
C ILE A 309 13.92 -6.69 -10.50
N SER A 310 13.67 -5.54 -9.87
CA SER A 310 14.53 -4.36 -10.00
C SER A 310 15.85 -4.57 -9.26
N MET A 311 16.96 -4.50 -9.98
CA MET A 311 18.29 -4.55 -9.39
C MET A 311 18.56 -3.32 -8.50
N GLU A 312 18.09 -2.14 -8.91
CA GLU A 312 18.20 -0.91 -8.12
C GLU A 312 17.50 -1.08 -6.77
N ARG A 313 16.32 -1.71 -6.77
CA ARG A 313 15.57 -1.99 -5.56
C ARG A 313 16.30 -2.96 -4.63
N LEU A 314 16.91 -4.01 -5.16
CA LEU A 314 17.73 -4.92 -4.34
C LEU A 314 18.94 -4.21 -3.72
N LEU A 315 19.56 -3.29 -4.46
CA LEU A 315 20.66 -2.49 -3.94
C LEU A 315 20.21 -1.54 -2.83
N GLU A 316 19.02 -0.94 -2.97
CA GLU A 316 18.41 -0.11 -1.94
C GLU A 316 18.13 -0.91 -0.66
N ILE A 317 17.49 -2.08 -0.77
CA ILE A 317 17.25 -2.98 0.37
C ILE A 317 18.56 -3.39 1.04
N ALA A 318 19.59 -3.69 0.25
CA ALA A 318 20.90 -4.04 0.75
C ALA A 318 21.58 -2.87 1.47
N SER A 319 21.36 -1.63 1.02
CA SER A 319 21.80 -0.42 1.71
C SER A 319 21.07 -0.22 3.03
N PHE A 320 19.74 -0.39 3.07
CA PHE A 320 18.96 -0.35 4.31
C PHE A 320 19.46 -1.39 5.31
N ALA A 321 19.61 -2.64 4.86
CA ALA A 321 20.12 -3.73 5.67
C ALA A 321 21.56 -3.51 6.17
N SER A 322 22.37 -2.70 5.48
CA SER A 322 23.74 -2.37 5.89
C SER A 322 23.84 -1.16 6.82
N SER A 323 22.74 -0.43 7.03
CA SER A 323 22.75 0.85 7.76
C SER A 323 22.95 0.74 9.27
N THR A 324 22.79 -0.47 9.84
CA THR A 324 22.93 -0.74 11.27
C THR A 324 23.45 -2.16 11.46
N GLY A 325 24.19 -2.42 12.54
CA GLY A 325 24.69 -3.76 12.82
C GLY A 325 26.08 -4.05 12.29
N PHE A 326 26.77 -3.04 11.76
CA PHE A 326 28.12 -3.17 11.18
C PHE A 326 29.11 -2.15 11.78
N THR A 327 28.70 -1.38 12.79
CA THR A 327 29.58 -0.49 13.55
C THR A 327 29.52 -0.80 15.05
N GLY A 328 30.49 -0.29 15.81
CA GLY A 328 30.53 -0.49 17.27
C GLY A 328 29.51 0.37 18.00
N GLU A 329 29.04 1.47 17.39
CA GLU A 329 28.09 2.41 17.99
C GLU A 329 26.64 1.92 17.84
N ASP A 330 26.29 1.36 16.68
CA ASP A 330 24.93 0.92 16.34
C ASP A 330 24.73 -0.60 16.41
N GLY A 331 25.80 -1.37 16.52
CA GLY A 331 25.77 -2.82 16.39
C GLY A 331 25.33 -3.58 17.64
N GLY A 332 25.30 -2.92 18.80
CA GLY A 332 25.03 -3.56 20.09
C GLY A 332 26.06 -4.62 20.48
N PHE A 333 25.74 -5.47 21.45
CA PHE A 333 26.60 -6.57 21.86
C PHE A 333 26.55 -7.75 20.86
N PRO A 334 27.68 -8.37 20.45
CA PRO A 334 29.06 -8.17 20.92
C PRO A 334 29.86 -7.12 20.12
N LEU A 335 29.28 -6.48 19.11
CA LEU A 335 29.98 -5.58 18.19
C LEU A 335 30.60 -4.37 18.86
N GLN A 336 29.92 -3.78 19.85
CA GLN A 336 30.45 -2.69 20.68
C GLN A 336 31.76 -3.05 21.40
N LEU A 337 32.04 -4.34 21.55
CA LEU A 337 33.24 -4.82 22.22
C LEU A 337 34.39 -5.10 21.24
N LEU A 338 34.11 -5.23 19.95
CA LEU A 338 35.07 -5.66 18.93
C LEU A 338 35.71 -4.47 18.21
N THR A 339 36.92 -4.67 17.70
CA THR A 339 37.46 -3.78 16.65
C THR A 339 36.85 -4.21 15.32
N ILE A 340 36.05 -3.34 14.71
CA ILE A 340 35.38 -3.65 13.44
C ILE A 340 36.18 -3.14 12.26
N ARG A 341 36.34 -3.98 11.23
CA ARG A 341 37.02 -3.66 9.97
C ARG A 341 36.18 -4.11 8.79
N THR A 342 36.44 -3.51 7.63
CA THR A 342 35.87 -3.95 6.35
C THR A 342 36.97 -4.41 5.40
N THR A 343 36.62 -5.29 4.47
CA THR A 343 37.50 -5.78 3.40
C THR A 343 36.70 -6.09 2.14
N GLU A 344 37.32 -6.03 0.98
CA GLU A 344 36.70 -6.47 -0.29
C GLU A 344 36.88 -7.99 -0.51
N GLU A 345 37.63 -8.69 0.37
CA GLU A 345 37.80 -10.14 0.29
C GLU A 345 36.50 -10.90 0.55
N GLU A 346 36.32 -12.03 -0.15
CA GLU A 346 35.22 -12.96 0.12
C GLU A 346 35.47 -13.71 1.42
N LEU A 347 34.68 -13.38 2.45
CA LEU A 347 34.71 -14.04 3.77
C LEU A 347 33.60 -15.09 3.90
N GLN A 348 33.56 -15.77 5.05
CA GLN A 348 32.54 -16.78 5.32
C GLN A 348 31.13 -16.15 5.30
N PRO A 349 30.21 -16.63 4.44
CA PRO A 349 28.90 -16.03 4.30
C PRO A 349 27.91 -16.54 5.36
N PHE A 350 26.98 -15.68 5.73
CA PHE A 350 25.72 -16.03 6.38
C PHE A 350 24.57 -15.38 5.61
N THR A 351 23.50 -16.15 5.35
CA THR A 351 22.33 -15.66 4.63
C THR A 351 21.10 -15.71 5.52
N LEU A 352 20.47 -14.55 5.74
CA LEU A 352 19.11 -14.44 6.24
C LEU A 352 18.13 -14.57 5.07
N THR A 353 17.26 -15.58 5.11
CA THR A 353 16.20 -15.75 4.11
C THR A 353 14.87 -15.27 4.69
N MET A 354 14.31 -14.21 4.11
CA MET A 354 12.95 -13.75 4.34
C MET A 354 12.05 -14.45 3.33
N ARG A 355 11.17 -15.33 3.82
CA ARG A 355 10.34 -16.17 2.97
C ARG A 355 9.06 -15.48 2.54
N GLU A 356 8.58 -15.84 1.36
CA GLU A 356 7.26 -15.43 0.86
C GLU A 356 7.08 -13.90 0.83
N VAL A 357 8.14 -13.16 0.48
CA VAL A 357 8.08 -11.72 0.24
C VAL A 357 7.29 -11.47 -1.03
N ARG A 358 6.48 -10.42 -1.04
CA ARG A 358 5.63 -10.14 -2.20
C ARG A 358 6.46 -9.60 -3.35
N ARG A 359 6.32 -10.22 -4.53
CA ARG A 359 7.11 -9.86 -5.72
C ARG A 359 6.91 -8.40 -6.12
N GLY A 360 5.69 -7.88 -6.00
CA GLY A 360 5.33 -6.53 -6.47
C GLY A 360 6.01 -5.39 -5.73
N GLU A 361 6.57 -5.64 -4.55
CA GLU A 361 7.38 -4.68 -3.80
C GLU A 361 8.79 -4.52 -4.41
N LEU A 362 9.23 -5.52 -5.18
CA LEU A 362 10.60 -5.68 -5.70
C LEU A 362 10.72 -5.45 -7.21
N THR A 363 9.62 -5.22 -7.92
CA THR A 363 9.59 -4.94 -9.37
C THR A 363 9.98 -3.50 -9.69
N GLU A 364 10.37 -3.22 -10.95
CA GLU A 364 10.71 -1.87 -11.42
C GLU A 364 9.52 -0.90 -11.30
N LEU A 365 8.35 -1.34 -11.75
CA LEU A 365 7.09 -0.70 -11.44
C LEU A 365 6.61 -1.21 -10.09
N GLU A 366 6.39 -0.33 -9.12
CA GLU A 366 5.83 -0.72 -7.82
C GLU A 366 4.38 -1.20 -8.03
N MET A 367 4.20 -2.53 -7.98
CA MET A 367 2.90 -3.18 -8.16
C MET A 367 2.24 -3.53 -6.83
N GLU A 368 2.94 -3.35 -5.71
CA GLU A 368 2.37 -3.53 -4.38
C GLU A 368 2.95 -2.50 -3.41
N PRO A 369 2.12 -1.99 -2.48
CA PRO A 369 2.53 -0.92 -1.59
C PRO A 369 3.61 -1.39 -0.62
N ARG A 370 4.63 -0.55 -0.46
CA ARG A 370 5.73 -0.76 0.48
C ARG A 370 5.40 -0.24 1.88
N ALA A 371 5.98 -0.87 2.89
CA ALA A 371 5.84 -0.39 4.26
C ALA A 371 6.65 0.90 4.47
N ILE A 372 6.07 1.89 5.15
CA ILE A 372 6.72 3.21 5.38
C ILE A 372 8.04 3.06 6.16
N ASN A 373 8.13 2.05 7.03
CA ASN A 373 9.26 1.78 7.91
C ASN A 373 10.11 0.59 7.45
N GLU A 374 10.10 0.27 6.15
CA GLU A 374 10.84 -0.88 5.62
C GLU A 374 12.36 -0.79 5.88
N SER A 375 12.94 0.41 5.85
CA SER A 375 14.36 0.64 6.09
C SER A 375 14.78 0.10 7.46
N ASP A 376 14.04 0.50 8.48
CA ASP A 376 14.30 0.16 9.88
C ASP A 376 14.06 -1.33 10.09
N SER A 377 13.01 -1.87 9.49
CA SER A 377 12.69 -3.30 9.56
C SER A 377 13.82 -4.18 8.99
N TYR A 378 14.38 -3.82 7.83
CA TYR A 378 15.50 -4.55 7.24
C TYR A 378 16.79 -4.39 8.06
N ALA A 379 17.10 -3.17 8.48
CA ALA A 379 18.28 -2.86 9.28
C ALA A 379 18.28 -3.63 10.61
N GLU A 380 17.18 -3.57 11.37
CA GLU A 380 17.04 -4.28 12.65
C GLU A 380 17.09 -5.80 12.48
N SER A 381 16.45 -6.33 11.43
CA SER A 381 16.42 -7.76 11.16
C SER A 381 17.83 -8.31 10.88
N VAL A 382 18.61 -7.61 10.06
CA VAL A 382 19.98 -8.00 9.76
C VAL A 382 20.91 -7.75 10.95
N ALA A 383 20.85 -6.59 11.60
CA ALA A 383 21.68 -6.29 12.77
C ALA A 383 21.52 -7.33 13.89
N ARG A 384 20.29 -7.81 14.12
CA ARG A 384 20.03 -8.91 15.06
C ARG A 384 20.74 -10.20 14.66
N GLN A 385 20.70 -10.56 13.37
CA GLN A 385 21.40 -11.75 12.88
C GLN A 385 22.92 -11.59 12.92
N VAL A 386 23.45 -10.40 12.64
CA VAL A 386 24.89 -10.15 12.78
C VAL A 386 25.34 -10.39 14.22
N ARG A 387 24.64 -9.83 15.22
CA ARG A 387 24.94 -10.06 16.65
C ARG A 387 24.94 -11.54 17.01
N LEU A 388 23.90 -12.27 16.59
CA LEU A 388 23.74 -13.71 16.81
C LEU A 388 24.90 -14.51 16.21
N VAL A 389 25.20 -14.27 14.95
CA VAL A 389 26.18 -15.04 14.18
C VAL A 389 27.59 -14.74 14.65
N VAL A 390 27.93 -13.47 14.88
CA VAL A 390 29.26 -13.07 15.39
C VAL A 390 29.49 -13.67 16.78
N LEU A 391 28.51 -13.60 17.68
CA LEU A 391 28.65 -14.23 18.99
C LEU A 391 28.81 -15.76 18.89
N ALA A 392 28.02 -16.40 18.02
CA ALA A 392 28.14 -17.84 17.79
C ALA A 392 29.53 -18.22 17.27
N ASP A 393 30.10 -17.45 16.34
CA ASP A 393 31.46 -17.64 15.84
C ASP A 393 32.50 -17.47 16.97
N ILE A 394 32.39 -16.43 17.80
CA ILE A 394 33.26 -16.21 18.96
C ILE A 394 33.21 -17.42 19.90
N LEU A 395 32.00 -17.85 20.29
CA LEU A 395 31.82 -18.97 21.22
C LEU A 395 32.31 -20.29 20.61
N HIS A 396 32.23 -20.47 19.29
CA HIS A 396 32.75 -21.65 18.60
C HIS A 396 34.29 -21.71 18.60
N LEU A 397 34.94 -20.54 18.58
CA LEU A 397 36.41 -20.43 18.67
C LEU A 397 36.94 -20.56 20.11
N CYS A 398 36.06 -20.45 21.11
CA CYS A 398 36.43 -20.55 22.52
C CYS A 398 36.43 -22.01 23.02
N THR A 399 37.33 -22.31 23.96
CA THR A 399 37.28 -23.52 24.77
C THR A 399 36.38 -23.28 25.98
N ILE A 400 35.17 -23.85 25.94
CA ILE A 400 34.16 -23.65 26.99
C ILE A 400 34.22 -24.79 28.01
N ARG A 401 34.52 -24.46 29.28
CA ARG A 401 34.42 -25.38 30.40
C ARG A 401 33.07 -25.23 31.11
N GLU A 402 32.41 -26.34 31.39
CA GLU A 402 31.11 -26.32 32.09
C GLU A 402 31.26 -26.43 33.60
N VAL A 403 30.48 -25.63 34.33
CA VAL A 403 30.35 -25.65 35.78
C VAL A 403 28.86 -25.68 36.13
N LEU A 404 28.46 -26.66 36.93
CA LEU A 404 27.08 -26.79 37.42
C LEU A 404 26.89 -25.88 38.63
N ALA A 405 25.94 -24.96 38.53
CA ALA A 405 25.61 -23.98 39.55
C ALA A 405 24.09 -23.95 39.76
N THR A 406 23.57 -24.93 40.51
CA THR A 406 22.13 -25.16 40.66
C THR A 406 21.46 -24.36 41.77
N THR A 407 22.22 -23.56 42.53
CA THR A 407 21.69 -22.69 43.59
C THR A 407 22.32 -21.30 43.50
N ALA A 408 21.63 -20.28 44.01
CA ALA A 408 22.11 -18.89 44.03
C ALA A 408 23.51 -18.75 44.68
N GLU A 409 23.74 -19.43 45.81
CA GLU A 409 25.04 -19.45 46.48
C GLU A 409 26.11 -20.16 45.64
N ALA A 410 25.80 -21.35 45.08
CA ALA A 410 26.75 -22.07 44.24
C ALA A 410 27.12 -21.29 42.97
N TYR A 411 26.15 -20.58 42.39
CA TYR A 411 26.34 -19.70 41.25
C TYR A 411 27.29 -18.55 41.58
N TRP A 412 27.04 -17.84 42.69
CA TRP A 412 27.89 -16.72 43.08
C TRP A 412 29.32 -17.16 43.42
N GLN A 413 29.49 -18.26 44.16
CA GLN A 413 30.81 -18.79 44.51
C GLN A 413 31.60 -19.23 43.26
N ALA A 414 30.94 -19.93 42.32
CA ALA A 414 31.58 -20.31 41.06
C ALA A 414 31.95 -19.09 40.21
N LEU A 415 31.04 -18.14 40.05
CA LEU A 415 31.29 -16.90 39.32
C LEU A 415 32.49 -16.14 39.90
N LYS A 416 32.54 -15.97 41.23
CA LYS A 416 33.62 -15.26 41.93
C LYS A 416 34.96 -15.99 41.79
N ALA A 417 34.98 -17.31 41.99
CA ALA A 417 36.21 -18.10 41.88
C ALA A 417 36.79 -18.03 40.46
N GLU A 418 35.94 -18.13 39.45
CA GLU A 418 36.36 -18.09 38.05
C GLU A 418 36.76 -16.70 37.58
N ALA A 419 36.05 -15.66 38.01
CA ALA A 419 36.43 -14.28 37.75
C ALA A 419 37.78 -13.94 38.40
N ALA A 420 38.01 -14.36 39.66
CA ALA A 420 39.31 -14.17 40.31
C ALA A 420 40.45 -14.88 39.57
N ARG A 421 40.18 -16.06 38.99
CA ARG A 421 41.13 -16.78 38.14
C ARG A 421 41.45 -16.03 36.85
N MET A 422 40.47 -15.38 36.22
CA MET A 422 40.70 -14.50 35.07
C MET A 422 41.52 -13.26 35.45
N VAL A 423 41.15 -12.57 36.53
CA VAL A 423 41.86 -11.37 37.02
C VAL A 423 43.31 -11.68 37.39
N SER A 424 43.59 -12.84 38.00
CA SER A 424 44.96 -13.26 38.34
C SER A 424 45.87 -13.42 37.11
N ARG A 425 45.29 -13.60 35.92
CA ARG A 425 45.97 -13.67 34.63
C ARG A 425 46.02 -12.31 33.91
N GLY A 426 45.50 -11.25 34.53
CA GLY A 426 45.41 -9.91 33.96
C GLY A 426 44.22 -9.68 33.04
N ALA A 427 43.28 -10.61 32.94
CA ALA A 427 42.09 -10.49 32.10
C ALA A 427 40.95 -9.78 32.84
N ARG A 428 40.05 -9.12 32.08
CA ARG A 428 38.87 -8.45 32.62
C ARG A 428 37.62 -9.32 32.42
N PRO A 429 36.99 -9.83 33.50
CA PRO A 429 35.88 -10.75 33.37
C PRO A 429 34.59 -10.06 32.90
N ILE A 430 33.88 -10.74 32.00
CA ILE A 430 32.55 -10.38 31.52
C ILE A 430 31.61 -11.56 31.68
N LEU A 431 30.44 -11.30 32.26
CA LEU A 431 29.35 -12.25 32.38
C LEU A 431 28.30 -11.96 31.29
N LEU A 432 27.96 -13.00 30.54
CA LEU A 432 26.89 -13.00 29.56
C LEU A 432 25.69 -13.75 30.12
N LEU A 433 24.54 -13.09 30.10
CA LEU A 433 23.24 -13.65 30.48
C LEU A 433 22.40 -13.89 29.23
N ASP A 434 21.59 -14.94 29.23
CA ASP A 434 20.57 -15.18 28.21
C ASP A 434 19.43 -14.15 28.27
N ASN A 435 19.13 -13.62 29.47
CA ASN A 435 18.14 -12.58 29.70
C ASN A 435 18.55 -11.73 30.91
N ALA A 436 18.24 -10.43 30.92
CA ALA A 436 18.48 -9.55 32.07
C ALA A 436 17.78 -10.03 33.36
N THR A 437 16.68 -10.76 33.23
CA THR A 437 15.91 -11.29 34.37
C THR A 437 16.27 -12.73 34.75
N ARG A 438 17.21 -13.37 34.04
CA ARG A 438 17.59 -14.77 34.29
C ARG A 438 19.09 -14.92 34.55
N PRO A 439 19.48 -15.80 35.48
CA PRO A 439 18.64 -16.57 36.41
C PRO A 439 17.87 -15.68 37.41
N ASP A 440 16.79 -16.17 38.00
CA ASP A 440 15.89 -15.37 38.86
C ASP A 440 16.64 -14.69 40.02
N TRP A 441 17.64 -15.36 40.60
CA TRP A 441 18.47 -14.75 41.64
C TRP A 441 19.29 -13.55 41.14
N VAL A 442 19.72 -13.53 39.88
CA VAL A 442 20.42 -12.36 39.29
C VAL A 442 19.50 -11.17 39.18
N TRP A 443 18.21 -11.39 38.89
CA TRP A 443 17.19 -10.35 38.91
C TRP A 443 16.93 -9.83 40.32
N ASP A 444 16.68 -10.73 41.26
CA ASP A 444 16.42 -10.41 42.67
C ASP A 444 17.58 -9.65 43.31
N TRP A 445 18.81 -10.03 42.98
CA TRP A 445 19.99 -9.31 43.42
C TRP A 445 19.99 -7.88 42.90
N GLN A 446 19.56 -7.61 41.68
CA GLN A 446 19.50 -6.25 41.13
C GLN A 446 18.35 -5.43 41.72
N HIS A 447 17.24 -6.08 42.05
CA HIS A 447 15.99 -5.43 42.44
C HIS A 447 15.44 -5.94 43.80
N PRO A 448 16.21 -5.83 44.90
CA PRO A 448 15.81 -6.37 46.20
C PRO A 448 14.52 -5.74 46.76
N ASP A 449 14.20 -4.52 46.32
CA ASP A 449 13.03 -3.75 46.76
C ASP A 449 11.69 -4.30 46.19
N TYR A 450 11.75 -5.23 45.24
CA TYR A 450 10.58 -5.79 44.55
C TYR A 450 10.14 -7.16 45.09
N GLY A 451 10.46 -7.47 46.35
CA GLY A 451 10.06 -8.72 47.00
C GLY A 451 10.88 -9.91 46.52
N ALA A 452 12.20 -9.83 46.71
CA ALA A 452 13.15 -10.87 46.30
C ALA A 452 12.97 -12.17 47.10
N ASP A 453 12.87 -13.29 46.38
CA ASP A 453 12.89 -14.65 46.94
C ASP A 453 14.33 -15.08 47.29
N TYR A 454 15.33 -14.48 46.63
CA TYR A 454 16.75 -14.72 46.86
C TYR A 454 17.46 -13.52 47.49
N SER A 455 18.10 -13.73 48.64
CA SER A 455 18.91 -12.69 49.30
C SER A 455 20.18 -12.39 48.49
N ARG A 456 20.49 -11.09 48.34
CA ARG A 456 21.74 -10.62 47.75
C ARG A 456 22.94 -11.05 48.62
N PRO A 457 23.99 -11.66 48.06
CA PRO A 457 25.22 -11.96 48.80
C PRO A 457 25.83 -10.69 49.42
N ASP A 458 26.30 -10.79 50.66
CA ASP A 458 26.83 -9.64 51.42
C ASP A 458 28.06 -8.99 50.76
N ASP A 459 28.80 -9.76 49.96
CA ASP A 459 30.02 -9.33 49.26
C ASP A 459 29.79 -8.99 47.78
N LEU A 460 28.54 -8.96 47.31
CA LEU A 460 28.16 -8.52 45.97
C LEU A 460 27.86 -7.02 45.96
N GLN A 461 28.73 -6.25 45.30
CA GLN A 461 28.48 -4.85 44.98
C GLN A 461 27.90 -4.72 43.58
N LEU A 462 26.83 -3.94 43.47
CA LEU A 462 26.20 -3.62 42.20
C LEU A 462 26.50 -2.18 41.81
N GLN A 463 27.04 -2.00 40.62
CA GLN A 463 27.30 -0.68 40.05
C GLN A 463 26.75 -0.60 38.64
N ARG A 464 26.11 0.51 38.29
CA ARG A 464 25.68 0.79 36.91
C ARG A 464 26.54 1.91 36.36
N LEU A 465 27.30 1.60 35.30
CA LEU A 465 28.17 2.54 34.63
C LEU A 465 27.54 2.95 33.31
N GLU A 466 27.50 4.26 33.04
CA GLU A 466 27.05 4.80 31.76
C GLU A 466 28.08 4.52 30.65
N GLY A 467 27.63 4.47 29.40
CA GLY A 467 28.49 4.34 28.23
C GLY A 467 28.88 2.91 27.82
N ASN A 468 28.24 1.88 28.37
CA ASN A 468 28.49 0.47 28.01
C ASN A 468 27.47 -0.12 27.01
N GLY A 469 26.65 0.71 26.37
CA GLY A 469 25.63 0.32 25.39
C GLY A 469 24.33 -0.24 26.01
N ASP A 470 23.37 -0.54 25.15
CA ASP A 470 22.00 -0.91 25.55
C ASP A 470 21.88 -2.33 26.13
N ASP A 471 22.75 -3.24 25.67
CA ASP A 471 22.79 -4.63 26.12
C ASP A 471 23.53 -4.79 27.47
N TYR A 472 24.12 -3.71 28.01
CA TYR A 472 24.76 -3.71 29.32
C TYR A 472 23.75 -3.57 30.46
N VAL A 473 23.87 -4.48 31.44
CA VAL A 473 22.98 -4.53 32.59
C VAL A 473 23.59 -3.77 33.78
N CYS A 474 24.69 -4.29 34.31
CA CYS A 474 25.37 -3.76 35.49
C CYS A 474 26.79 -4.35 35.63
N HIS A 475 27.50 -3.97 36.69
CA HIS A 475 28.70 -4.64 37.16
C HIS A 475 28.40 -5.40 38.45
N PHE A 476 28.85 -6.65 38.51
CA PHE A 476 28.94 -7.45 39.72
C PHE A 476 30.37 -7.39 40.23
N ASN A 477 30.63 -6.53 41.23
CA ASN A 477 31.98 -6.13 41.59
C ASN A 477 32.74 -5.62 40.35
N GLU A 478 33.81 -6.30 39.93
CA GLU A 478 34.62 -5.95 38.74
C GLU A 478 34.20 -6.74 37.48
N ILE A 479 33.07 -7.44 37.51
CA ILE A 479 32.56 -8.26 36.39
C ILE A 479 31.49 -7.48 35.64
N ALA A 480 31.76 -7.11 34.39
CA ALA A 480 30.74 -6.46 33.55
C ALA A 480 29.68 -7.48 33.13
N VAL A 481 28.40 -7.13 33.23
CA VAL A 481 27.28 -8.02 32.90
C VAL A 481 26.54 -7.50 31.67
N PHE A 482 26.43 -8.35 30.65
CA PHE A 482 25.68 -8.06 29.41
C PHE A 482 24.61 -9.11 29.15
N VAL A 483 23.54 -8.69 28.48
CA VAL A 483 22.59 -9.63 27.85
C VAL A 483 23.13 -10.01 26.48
N ALA A 484 23.10 -11.29 26.19
CA ALA A 484 23.53 -11.84 24.93
C ALA A 484 22.57 -12.97 24.50
N PRO A 485 22.42 -13.22 23.19
CA PRO A 485 21.51 -14.26 22.73
C PRO A 485 22.09 -15.66 22.95
N LEU A 486 22.02 -16.13 24.19
CA LEU A 486 22.43 -17.45 24.63
C LEU A 486 21.22 -18.38 24.71
N THR A 487 21.46 -19.70 24.67
CA THR A 487 20.43 -20.68 25.05
C THR A 487 20.02 -20.46 26.51
N SER A 488 18.73 -20.63 26.82
CA SER A 488 18.21 -20.50 28.19
C SER A 488 18.88 -21.47 29.17
N GLY A 489 18.96 -21.08 30.45
CA GLY A 489 19.48 -21.95 31.52
C GLY A 489 21.01 -21.94 31.67
N GLN A 490 21.69 -20.98 31.05
CA GLN A 490 23.13 -20.84 31.15
C GLN A 490 23.57 -19.37 31.16
N SER A 491 24.67 -19.12 31.85
CA SER A 491 25.45 -17.89 31.72
C SER A 491 26.86 -18.23 31.28
N ILE A 492 27.52 -17.33 30.55
CA ILE A 492 28.90 -17.53 30.09
C ILE A 492 29.77 -16.44 30.68
N LEU A 493 30.79 -16.84 31.44
CA LEU A 493 31.86 -15.96 31.92
C LEU A 493 33.06 -16.08 30.98
N MET A 494 33.55 -14.97 30.48
CA MET A 494 34.71 -14.91 29.59
C MET A 494 35.50 -13.61 29.76
N ALA A 495 36.66 -13.50 29.14
CA ALA A 495 37.46 -12.28 29.19
C ALA A 495 36.95 -11.22 28.20
N ARG A 496 37.04 -9.93 28.55
CA ARG A 496 36.84 -8.79 27.63
C ARG A 496 37.76 -8.91 26.42
N GLU A 497 38.96 -9.42 26.66
CA GLU A 497 40.03 -9.65 25.69
C GLU A 497 39.72 -10.79 24.71
N THR A 498 38.67 -11.60 24.95
CA THR A 498 38.16 -12.54 23.94
C THR A 498 37.60 -11.80 22.72
N PHE A 499 37.02 -10.62 22.91
CA PHE A 499 36.43 -9.80 21.85
C PHE A 499 37.52 -8.94 21.18
N GLU A 500 38.28 -9.53 20.26
CA GLU A 500 39.39 -8.86 19.57
C GLU A 500 38.95 -8.12 18.30
N ASP A 501 38.62 -8.84 17.23
CA ASP A 501 38.23 -8.25 15.95
C ASP A 501 37.14 -9.01 15.20
N VAL A 502 36.39 -8.24 14.39
CA VAL A 502 35.53 -8.77 13.35
C VAL A 502 35.77 -7.98 12.07
N THR A 503 35.99 -8.71 10.98
CA THR A 503 36.10 -8.13 9.65
C THR A 503 34.88 -8.53 8.82
N PHE A 504 34.20 -7.57 8.22
CA PHE A 504 33.09 -7.79 7.30
C PHE A 504 33.51 -7.61 5.84
N THR A 505 32.89 -8.36 4.93
CA THR A 505 33.04 -8.12 3.50
C THR A 505 32.19 -6.90 3.10
N GLU A 506 32.81 -5.95 2.43
CA GLU A 506 32.19 -4.76 1.87
C GLU A 506 31.99 -4.97 0.37
N TYR A 507 30.74 -5.09 -0.06
CA TYR A 507 30.40 -5.35 -1.47
C TYR A 507 30.41 -4.06 -2.31
N ARG A 508 30.17 -2.91 -1.66
CA ARG A 508 30.23 -1.55 -2.18
C ARG A 508 30.55 -0.59 -1.02
N PRO A 509 31.02 0.64 -1.28
CA PRO A 509 31.28 1.61 -0.22
C PRO A 509 30.09 1.78 0.74
N GLY A 510 30.27 1.43 2.00
CA GLY A 510 29.26 1.48 3.06
C GLY A 510 28.23 0.34 3.04
N GLN A 511 28.42 -0.70 2.23
CA GLN A 511 27.45 -1.78 2.05
C GLN A 511 28.06 -3.15 2.38
N CYS A 512 27.71 -3.70 3.55
CA CYS A 512 28.17 -5.00 4.04
C CYS A 512 27.20 -6.15 3.76
N VAL A 513 26.03 -5.84 3.18
CA VAL A 513 24.98 -6.81 2.84
C VAL A 513 24.79 -6.89 1.33
N GLN A 514 24.58 -8.10 0.83
CA GLN A 514 24.13 -8.35 -0.53
C GLN A 514 22.69 -8.88 -0.50
N ALA A 515 21.79 -8.23 -1.23
CA ALA A 515 20.41 -8.71 -1.41
C ALA A 515 20.27 -9.47 -2.74
N GLN A 516 19.62 -10.63 -2.69
CA GLN A 516 19.31 -11.47 -3.83
C GLN A 516 17.90 -12.03 -3.69
N VAL A 517 17.31 -12.44 -4.81
CA VAL A 517 15.96 -13.01 -4.83
C VAL A 517 16.01 -14.42 -5.40
N GLU A 518 15.30 -15.33 -4.74
CA GLU A 518 15.04 -16.68 -5.21
C GLU A 518 13.55 -16.80 -5.56
N GLU A 519 13.26 -17.07 -6.84
CA GLU A 519 11.88 -17.18 -7.31
C GLU A 519 11.27 -18.54 -6.92
N LEU A 520 10.02 -18.51 -6.45
CA LEU A 520 9.29 -19.71 -6.04
C LEU A 520 8.55 -20.32 -7.24
N ALA A 521 8.89 -21.56 -7.60
CA ALA A 521 8.34 -22.22 -8.79
C ALA A 521 6.80 -22.37 -8.77
N GLU A 522 6.20 -22.58 -7.60
CA GLU A 522 4.76 -22.81 -7.43
C GLU A 522 3.96 -21.52 -7.18
N ARG A 523 4.62 -20.43 -6.76
CA ARG A 523 3.97 -19.16 -6.37
C ARG A 523 4.67 -17.97 -7.00
N ARG A 524 4.29 -17.66 -8.24
CA ARG A 524 4.96 -16.62 -9.06
C ARG A 524 4.80 -15.19 -8.55
N ASN A 525 3.87 -14.95 -7.63
CA ASN A 525 3.64 -13.68 -6.97
C ASN A 525 4.48 -13.48 -5.70
N LEU A 526 5.18 -14.52 -5.24
CA LEU A 526 6.00 -14.50 -4.03
C LEU A 526 7.43 -14.90 -4.36
N VAL A 527 8.37 -14.38 -3.59
CA VAL A 527 9.79 -14.69 -3.73
C VAL A 527 10.45 -14.78 -2.35
N ASP A 528 11.57 -15.49 -2.27
CA ASP A 528 12.40 -15.52 -1.08
C ASP A 528 13.51 -14.47 -1.23
N LEU A 529 13.53 -13.47 -0.34
CA LEU A 529 14.56 -12.44 -0.29
C LEU A 529 15.72 -12.93 0.59
N ARG A 530 16.91 -12.96 0.01
CA ARG A 530 18.15 -13.43 0.65
C ARG A 530 19.05 -12.25 0.93
N LEU A 531 19.27 -11.97 2.21
CA LEU A 531 20.18 -10.94 2.70
C LEU A 531 21.44 -11.62 3.24
N THR A 532 22.55 -11.47 2.53
CA THR A 532 23.81 -12.15 2.84
C THR A 532 24.84 -11.14 3.34
N PHE A 533 25.47 -11.43 4.47
CA PHE A 533 26.68 -10.75 4.92
C PHE A 533 27.79 -11.77 5.13
N SER A 534 29.03 -11.36 4.87
CA SER A 534 30.20 -12.21 5.06
C SER A 534 31.12 -11.63 6.12
N ARG A 535 31.71 -12.50 6.95
CA ARG A 535 32.47 -12.11 8.14
C ARG A 535 33.59 -13.08 8.48
N ARG A 536 34.64 -12.55 9.11
CA ARG A 536 35.73 -13.28 9.75
C ARG A 536 35.89 -12.75 11.17
N VAL A 537 35.84 -13.64 12.15
CA VAL A 537 35.97 -13.32 13.57
C VAL A 537 37.34 -13.81 14.05
N THR A 538 38.03 -12.97 14.81
CA THR A 538 39.27 -13.31 15.52
C THR A 538 39.04 -13.12 17.03
N VAL A 539 39.53 -14.06 17.82
CA VAL A 539 39.40 -14.03 19.29
C VAL A 539 40.79 -14.00 19.94
N GLY A 540 40.93 -13.19 20.99
CA GLY A 540 42.17 -13.05 21.75
C GLY A 540 42.32 -14.15 22.82
N ASP A 541 41.62 -14.00 23.93
CA ASP A 541 41.53 -15.07 24.96
C ASP A 541 40.46 -16.11 24.56
N VAL A 542 40.84 -17.38 24.56
CA VAL A 542 39.99 -18.51 24.14
C VAL A 542 39.30 -19.20 25.32
N ASP A 543 39.61 -18.87 26.57
CA ASP A 543 39.02 -19.53 27.72
C ASP A 543 37.66 -18.93 28.09
N ALA A 544 36.62 -19.77 28.12
CA ALA A 544 35.29 -19.40 28.61
C ALA A 544 34.75 -20.43 29.60
N VAL A 545 33.91 -19.98 30.53
CA VAL A 545 33.25 -20.83 31.52
C VAL A 545 31.75 -20.70 31.37
N ARG A 546 31.08 -21.82 31.15
CA ARG A 546 29.61 -21.91 31.13
C ARG A 546 29.10 -22.32 32.50
N LEU A 547 28.36 -21.43 33.14
CA LEU A 547 27.61 -21.69 34.37
C LEU A 547 26.22 -22.19 33.99
N ARG A 548 25.95 -23.49 34.18
CA ARG A 548 24.61 -24.05 33.95
C ARG A 548 23.81 -23.98 35.25
N TYR A 549 22.64 -23.37 35.17
CA TYR A 549 21.65 -23.32 36.24
C TYR A 549 20.38 -24.03 35.78
N LEU A 550 19.73 -24.77 36.68
CA LEU A 550 18.48 -25.47 36.35
C LEU A 550 17.34 -24.43 36.25
N GLU A 551 16.49 -24.56 35.23
CA GLU A 551 15.23 -23.81 35.14
C GLU A 551 14.28 -24.15 36.30
#